data_AF-A0AAN7IDC1-F1
#
_entry.id   AF-A0AAN7IDC1-F1
#
_cell.length_a   1.000
_cell.length_b   1.000
_cell.length_c   1.000
_cell.angle_alpha   90.00
_cell.angle_beta   90.00
_cell.angle_gamma   90.00
#
_symmetry.space_group_name_H-M   'P 1'
#
loop_
_entity.id
_entity.type
_entity.pdbx_description
1 polymer ?
#
loop_
_entity_poly.entity_id
_entity_poly.type
_entity_poly.pdbx_seq_one_letter_code
_entity_poly.pdbx_strand_id
1 'polypeptide(L)'
;MYVTRPRSMYKKSPSVLSLLPPEGPNCGILVIQDEEAENDEINDLPFPQNKNLKLTYNDDSFYTNFILVLNQPLFSNHYYAIKRHRSHKGEAYKNSKEEDMGSCICFTGTFVTKSITPDGIAPNFLRKKGWKVHTSTPRNFQLGCAPGLDIAHRARLPEFNFPLSYTSSQTIVVGKWYSPFMFIRDGKLNNQMSTSMYYEMKLLTKWEQIFEYENNENQGNVVVVDILLPREVISIAGREVMDVNVANGLMWFNSFNREGREIRVGLNLEVIERMKWEQERVGWVGRNDRQVSLKRVEEFEGTGQWSKFGCNILVERFVLKQMDGSLVLTYDFNHIDEIRSKWE
;
A
#
# COMPACT_ATOMS: atom_id res chain seq x y z
N MET A 1 5.27 1.86 -1.61
CA MET A 1 4.35 2.00 -0.45
C MET A 1 4.93 3.00 0.55
N TYR A 2 4.08 3.72 1.27
CA TYR A 2 4.52 4.79 2.17
C TYR A 2 4.14 4.52 3.62
N VAL A 3 5.07 4.75 4.53
CA VAL A 3 4.78 4.88 5.97
C VAL A 3 4.46 6.32 6.31
N THR A 4 3.82 6.55 7.45
CA THR A 4 3.60 7.90 7.96
C THR A 4 4.49 8.22 9.14
N ARG A 5 4.94 9.47 9.21
CA ARG A 5 5.75 9.99 10.32
C ARG A 5 5.26 11.40 10.70
N PRO A 6 5.16 11.72 12.00
CA PRO A 6 4.71 13.04 12.44
C PRO A 6 5.75 14.11 12.09
N ARG A 7 5.29 15.30 11.73
CA ARG A 7 6.17 16.42 11.36
C ARG A 7 6.93 16.96 12.56
N SER A 8 6.32 16.96 13.74
CA SER A 8 6.94 17.38 15.00
C SER A 8 8.24 16.62 15.31
N MET A 9 8.33 15.35 14.91
CA MET A 9 9.52 14.51 15.07
C MET A 9 10.75 15.10 14.35
N TYR A 10 10.56 15.59 13.13
CA TYR A 10 11.64 16.16 12.32
C TYR A 10 12.06 17.55 12.80
N LYS A 11 11.12 18.31 13.37
CA LYS A 11 11.43 19.60 14.02
C LYS A 11 12.28 19.41 15.27
N LYS A 12 11.94 18.42 16.09
CA LYS A 12 12.65 18.11 17.35
C LYS A 12 14.03 17.50 17.09
N SER A 13 14.17 16.69 16.03
CA SER A 13 15.44 16.05 15.69
C SER A 13 15.69 16.09 14.17
N PRO A 14 16.33 17.16 13.67
CA PRO A 14 16.64 17.30 12.24
C PRO A 14 17.52 16.18 11.68
N SER A 15 18.33 15.51 12.53
CA SER A 15 19.17 14.37 12.14
C SER A 15 18.36 13.23 11.50
N VAL A 16 17.10 13.06 11.90
CA VAL A 16 16.18 12.02 11.40
C VAL A 16 15.81 12.24 9.92
N LEU A 17 15.98 13.46 9.39
CA LEU A 17 15.73 13.76 7.96
C LEU A 17 16.68 13.02 7.01
N SER A 18 17.86 12.66 7.50
CA SER A 18 18.88 11.95 6.72
C SER A 18 18.70 10.44 6.74
N LEU A 19 17.80 9.92 7.58
CA LEU A 19 17.53 8.49 7.64
C LEU A 19 16.83 8.03 6.36
N LEU A 20 17.26 6.88 5.87
CA LEU A 20 16.59 6.23 4.76
C LEU A 20 15.16 5.84 5.14
N PRO A 21 14.25 5.77 4.16
CA PRO A 21 12.92 5.18 4.38
C PRO A 21 13.01 3.74 4.91
N PRO A 22 11.88 3.17 5.41
CA PRO A 22 11.85 1.81 5.93
C PRO A 22 12.44 0.78 4.97
N GLU A 23 13.06 -0.27 5.52
CA GLU A 23 13.77 -1.31 4.78
C GLU A 23 12.98 -1.85 3.57
N GLY A 24 13.67 -2.18 2.49
CA GLY A 24 13.13 -2.79 1.27
C GLY A 24 12.93 -1.79 0.13
N PRO A 25 12.63 -2.27 -1.10
CA PRO A 25 12.47 -1.42 -2.26
C PRO A 25 11.17 -0.62 -2.21
N ASN A 26 11.10 0.40 -3.06
CA ASN A 26 9.91 1.18 -3.38
C ASN A 26 9.15 1.67 -2.14
N CYS A 27 9.90 2.11 -1.13
CA CYS A 27 9.40 2.63 0.14
C CYS A 27 9.46 4.16 0.16
N GLY A 28 8.50 4.79 0.83
CA GLY A 28 8.47 6.24 0.99
C GLY A 28 7.96 6.65 2.35
N ILE A 29 8.06 7.94 2.64
CA ILE A 29 7.56 8.55 3.87
C ILE A 29 6.51 9.58 3.50
N LEU A 30 5.36 9.57 4.18
CA LEU A 30 4.39 10.65 4.20
C LEU A 30 4.49 11.34 5.56
N VAL A 31 4.72 12.64 5.53
CA VAL A 31 4.79 13.48 6.71
C VAL A 31 3.37 13.94 7.08
N ILE A 32 2.99 13.75 8.33
CA ILE A 32 1.69 14.17 8.86
C ILE A 32 1.90 15.36 9.79
N GLN A 33 1.20 16.46 9.54
CA GLN A 33 1.04 17.53 10.51
C GLN A 33 0.19 17.01 11.67
N ASP A 34 0.83 16.73 12.80
CA ASP A 34 0.26 16.13 14.01
C ASP A 34 -0.12 17.18 15.08
N GLU A 35 0.55 18.33 15.09
CA GLU A 35 0.24 19.47 15.94
C GLU A 35 -0.61 20.49 15.17
N GLU A 36 -1.62 21.09 15.80
CA GLU A 36 -2.34 22.23 15.21
C GLU A 36 -1.37 23.42 15.14
N ALA A 37 -1.13 23.92 13.93
CA ALA A 37 -0.25 25.07 13.75
C ALA A 37 -1.02 26.34 14.11
N GLU A 38 -0.40 27.22 14.89
CA GLU A 38 -0.94 28.56 15.20
C GLU A 38 -1.12 29.42 13.94
N ASN A 39 -0.36 29.12 12.89
CA ASN A 39 -0.45 29.77 11.58
C ASN A 39 -0.64 28.73 10.47
N ASP A 40 -1.53 29.04 9.53
CA ASP A 40 -1.77 28.23 8.33
C ASP A 40 -0.60 28.27 7.33
N GLU A 41 0.39 29.15 7.51
CA GLU A 41 1.56 29.30 6.64
C GLU A 41 2.71 28.37 7.06
N ILE A 42 3.26 27.62 6.10
CA ILE A 42 4.45 26.80 6.26
C ILE A 42 5.66 27.58 5.79
N ASN A 43 6.70 27.63 6.63
CA ASN A 43 7.98 28.27 6.33
C ASN A 43 9.15 27.29 6.24
N ASP A 44 8.91 26.02 6.57
CA ASP A 44 9.93 24.99 6.75
C ASP A 44 9.54 23.63 6.16
N LEU A 45 10.53 22.92 5.63
CA LEU A 45 10.38 21.54 5.14
C LEU A 45 10.47 20.55 6.32
N PRO A 46 9.92 19.32 6.16
CA PRO A 46 9.18 18.82 5.01
C PRO A 46 7.71 19.27 4.98
N PHE A 47 7.10 19.31 3.78
CA PHE A 47 5.68 19.60 3.61
C PHE A 47 4.81 18.45 4.14
N PRO A 48 3.69 18.74 4.84
CA PRO A 48 2.76 17.73 5.31
C PRO A 48 1.85 17.24 4.17
N GLN A 49 1.66 15.92 4.10
CA GLN A 49 0.84 15.23 3.11
C GLN A 49 -0.63 15.02 3.54
N ASN A 50 -0.95 15.29 4.80
CA ASN A 50 -2.32 15.29 5.33
C ASN A 50 -3.03 16.64 5.22
N LYS A 51 -2.41 17.65 4.59
CA LYS A 51 -2.96 19.00 4.38
C LYS A 51 -3.05 19.32 2.89
N ASN A 52 -3.96 20.22 2.54
CA ASN A 52 -3.98 20.85 1.22
C ASN A 52 -2.94 21.96 1.19
N LEU A 53 -2.13 22.06 0.13
CA LEU A 53 -1.17 23.14 -0.03
C LEU A 53 -1.67 24.14 -1.08
N LYS A 54 -1.74 25.42 -0.67
CA LYS A 54 -2.01 26.56 -1.55
C LYS A 54 -0.72 27.38 -1.67
N LEU A 55 -0.13 27.36 -2.84
CA LEU A 55 1.00 28.22 -3.19
C LEU A 55 0.49 29.59 -3.58
N THR A 56 1.04 30.66 -3.01
CA THR A 56 0.72 32.06 -3.35
C THR A 56 1.99 32.83 -3.74
N TYR A 57 1.89 33.62 -4.80
CA TYR A 57 2.95 34.51 -5.28
C TYR A 57 2.30 35.73 -5.94
N ASN A 58 2.43 36.91 -5.33
CA ASN A 58 1.68 38.10 -5.70
C ASN A 58 0.16 37.78 -5.80
N ASP A 59 -0.47 38.08 -6.93
CA ASP A 59 -1.90 37.80 -7.17
C ASP A 59 -2.18 36.35 -7.66
N ASP A 60 -1.14 35.56 -7.93
CA ASP A 60 -1.30 34.18 -8.38
C ASP A 60 -1.44 33.21 -7.20
N SER A 61 -2.36 32.25 -7.33
CA SER A 61 -2.45 31.14 -6.40
C SER A 61 -2.77 29.79 -7.05
N PHE A 62 -2.14 28.74 -6.53
CA PHE A 62 -2.26 27.38 -7.06
C PHE A 62 -2.40 26.34 -5.95
N TYR A 63 -3.32 25.39 -6.13
CA TYR A 63 -3.43 24.23 -5.27
C TYR A 63 -2.56 23.09 -5.80
N THR A 64 -1.64 22.63 -4.97
CA THR A 64 -0.71 21.53 -5.29
C THR A 64 -0.67 20.52 -4.16
N ASN A 65 -0.16 19.34 -4.46
CA ASN A 65 0.34 18.41 -3.45
C ASN A 65 1.74 17.97 -3.81
N PHE A 66 2.56 17.79 -2.77
CA PHE A 66 3.91 17.27 -2.91
C PHE A 66 3.99 15.90 -2.27
N ILE A 67 4.32 14.89 -3.07
CA ILE A 67 4.50 13.51 -2.62
C ILE A 67 5.97 13.16 -2.74
N LEU A 68 6.59 12.74 -1.66
CA LEU A 68 8.01 12.39 -1.65
C LEU A 68 8.32 11.26 -2.62
N VAL A 69 9.45 11.36 -3.31
CA VAL A 69 9.93 10.31 -4.22
C VAL A 69 10.30 9.06 -3.42
N LEU A 70 10.01 7.88 -3.97
CA LEU A 70 10.35 6.61 -3.35
C LEU A 70 11.87 6.44 -3.19
N ASN A 71 12.28 5.67 -2.19
CA ASN A 71 13.66 5.28 -1.90
C ASN A 71 14.62 6.46 -1.63
N GLN A 72 14.07 7.64 -1.29
CA GLN A 72 14.85 8.84 -1.01
C GLN A 72 14.68 9.27 0.45
N PRO A 73 15.75 9.72 1.12
CA PRO A 73 15.64 10.33 2.44
C PRO A 73 14.88 11.66 2.35
N LEU A 74 14.29 12.11 3.45
CA LEU A 74 13.53 13.36 3.49
C LEU A 74 14.40 14.58 3.19
N PHE A 75 15.68 14.55 3.59
CA PHE A 75 16.64 15.62 3.30
C PHE A 75 16.84 15.87 1.80
N SER A 76 16.57 14.89 0.93
CA SER A 76 16.65 15.08 -0.52
C SER A 76 15.68 16.15 -1.03
N ASN A 77 14.57 16.38 -0.31
CA ASN A 77 13.50 17.30 -0.70
C ASN A 77 13.00 17.09 -2.15
N HIS A 78 13.04 15.84 -2.62
CA HIS A 78 12.56 15.44 -3.92
C HIS A 78 11.07 15.06 -3.84
N TYR A 79 10.23 15.77 -4.59
CA TYR A 79 8.79 15.58 -4.60
C TYR A 79 8.22 15.44 -6.01
N TYR A 80 7.25 14.56 -6.17
CA TYR A 80 6.26 14.66 -7.23
C TYR A 80 5.31 15.81 -6.93
N ALA A 81 5.23 16.78 -7.84
CA ALA A 81 4.29 17.89 -7.76
C ALA A 81 3.00 17.57 -8.53
N ILE A 82 1.87 17.60 -7.83
CA ILE A 82 0.57 17.17 -8.37
C ILE A 82 -0.42 18.32 -8.33
N LYS A 83 -0.93 18.70 -9.51
CA LYS A 83 -1.93 19.77 -9.63
C LYS A 83 -3.32 19.31 -9.18
N ARG A 84 -4.01 20.14 -8.39
CA ARG A 84 -5.35 19.82 -7.86
C ARG A 84 -6.54 20.47 -8.56
N HIS A 85 -6.37 21.57 -9.29
CA HIS A 85 -7.47 22.33 -9.90
C HIS A 85 -7.26 22.65 -11.38
N ARG A 86 -8.39 22.81 -12.11
CA ARG A 86 -8.57 23.12 -13.55
C ARG A 86 -8.39 21.93 -14.51
N SER A 87 -8.34 22.21 -15.82
CA SER A 87 -8.39 21.29 -16.98
C SER A 87 -7.36 20.15 -17.01
N HIS A 88 -6.39 20.13 -16.09
CA HIS A 88 -5.26 19.17 -16.03
C HIS A 88 -5.13 18.55 -14.62
N LYS A 89 -6.27 18.25 -13.97
CA LYS A 89 -6.30 17.67 -12.62
C LYS A 89 -5.71 16.25 -12.66
N GLY A 90 -4.62 16.03 -11.91
CA GLY A 90 -4.01 14.71 -11.74
C GLY A 90 -2.89 14.34 -12.67
N GLU A 91 -2.54 15.22 -13.59
CA GLU A 91 -1.33 15.08 -14.37
C GLU A 91 -0.10 15.31 -13.47
N ALA A 92 0.83 14.34 -13.49
CA ALA A 92 2.18 14.54 -13.02
C ALA A 92 2.98 15.22 -14.13
N TYR A 93 3.64 16.34 -13.83
CA TYR A 93 4.32 17.12 -14.85
C TYR A 93 5.66 16.50 -15.28
N LYS A 94 5.96 16.61 -16.59
CA LYS A 94 7.26 16.30 -17.19
C LYS A 94 7.93 17.58 -17.73
N ASN A 95 9.25 17.48 -17.88
CA ASN A 95 10.21 18.56 -18.09
C ASN A 95 10.32 19.11 -19.54
N SER A 96 10.84 20.34 -19.74
CA SER A 96 11.19 21.00 -21.03
C SER A 96 12.58 21.75 -20.97
N LYS A 97 13.02 22.58 -21.96
CA LYS A 97 14.44 22.99 -22.20
C LYS A 97 14.99 24.31 -21.59
N GLU A 98 16.30 24.31 -21.32
CA GLU A 98 17.17 25.12 -20.43
C GLU A 98 17.22 26.66 -20.59
N GLU A 99 16.64 27.22 -21.66
CA GLU A 99 17.04 28.55 -22.19
C GLU A 99 16.44 29.77 -21.43
N ASP A 100 15.65 29.56 -20.37
CA ASP A 100 14.92 30.62 -19.64
C ASP A 100 15.34 30.79 -18.16
N MET A 101 16.53 30.34 -17.73
CA MET A 101 16.93 30.38 -16.31
C MET A 101 17.36 31.77 -15.80
N GLY A 102 16.74 32.24 -14.71
CA GLY A 102 17.25 33.33 -13.87
C GLY A 102 17.83 32.82 -12.54
N SER A 103 19.07 33.22 -12.20
CA SER A 103 19.67 33.14 -10.84
C SER A 103 19.00 34.20 -9.92
N CYS A 104 18.59 33.97 -8.66
CA CYS A 104 19.40 34.16 -7.46
C CYS A 104 18.60 33.88 -6.14
N ILE A 105 19.36 33.78 -5.03
CA ILE A 105 19.22 34.15 -3.58
C ILE A 105 17.87 33.98 -2.84
N CYS A 106 17.93 33.31 -1.68
CA CYS A 106 16.84 33.12 -0.72
C CYS A 106 16.82 34.19 0.39
N PHE A 107 15.62 34.68 0.72
CA PHE A 107 15.32 35.32 2.01
C PHE A 107 14.10 34.64 2.65
N THR A 108 14.10 34.62 3.99
CA THR A 108 13.09 34.13 4.94
C THR A 108 11.69 33.80 4.40
N GLY A 109 11.27 32.53 4.49
CA GLY A 109 9.87 32.09 4.30
C GLY A 109 9.42 31.82 2.86
N THR A 110 10.35 31.73 1.91
CA THR A 110 10.01 31.51 0.49
C THR A 110 10.64 30.26 -0.11
N PHE A 111 9.84 29.51 -0.88
CA PHE A 111 10.30 28.27 -1.52
C PHE A 111 10.66 28.47 -2.99
N VAL A 112 11.67 27.71 -3.44
CA VAL A 112 12.12 27.61 -4.83
C VAL A 112 12.09 26.16 -5.24
N THR A 113 11.65 25.87 -6.46
CA THR A 113 11.70 24.51 -7.01
C THR A 113 12.79 24.39 -8.08
N LYS A 114 13.35 23.19 -8.18
CA LYS A 114 14.23 22.78 -9.28
C LYS A 114 13.78 21.41 -9.74
N SER A 115 14.00 21.11 -11.02
CA SER A 115 13.74 19.76 -11.50
C SER A 115 14.81 18.78 -11.01
N ILE A 116 14.41 17.52 -10.86
CA ILE A 116 15.29 16.44 -10.42
C ILE A 116 16.22 15.99 -11.56
N THR A 117 15.73 15.98 -12.80
CA THR A 117 16.59 15.63 -13.94
C THR A 117 17.39 16.85 -14.38
N PRO A 118 18.67 16.71 -14.77
CA PRO A 118 19.51 17.84 -15.22
C PRO A 118 18.85 18.66 -16.34
N ASP A 119 18.30 17.98 -17.35
CA ASP A 119 17.56 18.61 -18.47
C ASP A 119 16.09 18.88 -18.13
N GLY A 120 15.82 18.94 -16.82
CA GLY A 120 14.51 18.94 -16.28
C GLY A 120 13.95 20.34 -16.12
N ILE A 121 12.77 20.63 -16.65
CA ILE A 121 12.06 21.86 -16.31
C ILE A 121 10.76 21.67 -15.57
N ALA A 122 10.77 22.22 -14.36
CA ALA A 122 9.59 22.38 -13.54
C ALA A 122 8.47 23.11 -14.32
N PRO A 123 7.21 22.76 -14.06
CA PRO A 123 6.05 23.46 -14.62
C PRO A 123 6.14 24.96 -14.46
N ASN A 124 5.64 25.72 -15.43
CA ASN A 124 5.75 27.19 -15.44
C ASN A 124 5.37 27.86 -14.11
N PHE A 125 4.37 27.33 -13.40
CA PHE A 125 3.99 27.86 -12.09
C PHE A 125 5.05 27.60 -11.00
N LEU A 126 5.76 26.48 -11.02
CA LEU A 126 6.82 26.18 -10.04
C LEU A 126 8.17 26.86 -10.38
N ARG A 127 8.34 27.38 -11.60
CA ARG A 127 9.55 28.14 -12.00
C ARG A 127 9.69 29.47 -11.26
N LYS A 128 8.57 30.06 -10.81
CA LYS A 128 8.60 31.31 -10.03
C LYS A 128 9.28 31.05 -8.68
N LYS A 129 10.09 32.01 -8.23
CA LYS A 129 10.73 32.00 -6.91
C LYS A 129 9.91 32.83 -5.96
N GLY A 130 9.96 32.54 -4.66
CA GLY A 130 9.27 33.37 -3.68
C GLY A 130 7.94 32.82 -3.19
N TRP A 131 7.62 31.54 -3.44
CA TRP A 131 6.30 31.00 -3.08
C TRP A 131 6.12 30.97 -1.56
N LYS A 132 4.98 31.51 -1.11
CA LYS A 132 4.45 31.25 0.22
C LYS A 132 3.52 30.04 0.17
N VAL A 133 3.56 29.22 1.20
CA VAL A 133 2.81 27.96 1.26
C VAL A 133 1.81 28.05 2.39
N HIS A 134 0.53 28.08 2.04
CA HIS A 134 -0.55 27.99 3.02
C HIS A 134 -1.12 26.57 3.06
N THR A 135 -1.55 26.15 4.24
CA THR A 135 -2.16 24.86 4.49
C THR A 135 -3.64 25.01 4.80
N SER A 136 -4.42 23.98 4.48
CA SER A 136 -5.75 23.81 5.04
C SER A 136 -6.08 22.33 5.22
N THR A 137 -6.96 22.01 6.15
CA THR A 137 -7.37 20.62 6.38
C THR A 137 -8.29 20.13 5.24
N PRO A 138 -7.96 19.03 4.55
CA PRO A 138 -8.85 18.42 3.57
C PRO A 138 -10.13 17.90 4.22
N ARG A 139 -11.26 18.01 3.50
CA ARG A 139 -12.56 17.47 3.95
C ARG A 139 -12.85 16.06 3.39
N ASN A 140 -12.11 15.64 2.38
CA ASN A 140 -12.40 14.44 1.58
C ASN A 140 -11.54 13.22 1.97
N PHE A 141 -10.53 13.39 2.82
CA PHE A 141 -9.74 12.27 3.35
C PHE A 141 -9.06 12.65 4.66
N GLN A 142 -8.69 11.64 5.44
CA GLN A 142 -7.88 11.78 6.64
C GLN A 142 -6.74 10.76 6.60
N LEU A 143 -5.49 11.25 6.60
CA LEU A 143 -4.32 10.38 6.79
C LEU A 143 -4.08 10.14 8.27
N GLY A 144 -3.95 8.88 8.65
CA GLY A 144 -3.65 8.47 10.02
C GLY A 144 -2.27 7.85 10.18
N CYS A 145 -2.02 7.28 11.36
CA CYS A 145 -0.81 6.53 11.63
C CYS A 145 -0.76 5.25 10.77
N ALA A 146 0.39 5.03 10.14
CA ALA A 146 0.75 3.88 9.30
C ALA A 146 2.26 3.64 9.51
N PRO A 147 2.64 2.93 10.60
CA PRO A 147 4.05 2.82 11.00
C PRO A 147 4.88 2.00 10.01
N GLY A 148 4.23 1.14 9.21
CA GLY A 148 4.83 0.15 8.34
C GLY A 148 4.47 -1.26 8.79
N LEU A 149 5.41 -2.18 8.62
CA LEU A 149 5.27 -3.54 9.12
C LEU A 149 5.47 -3.57 10.65
N ASP A 150 4.63 -4.33 11.33
CA ASP A 150 4.81 -4.72 12.73
C ASP A 150 5.46 -6.10 12.80
N ILE A 151 6.78 -6.11 12.99
CA ILE A 151 7.60 -7.33 13.02
C ILE A 151 7.18 -8.24 14.17
N ALA A 152 6.85 -7.67 15.33
CA ALA A 152 6.51 -8.43 16.53
C ALA A 152 5.16 -9.14 16.37
N HIS A 153 4.15 -8.47 15.82
CA HIS A 153 2.86 -9.09 15.55
C HIS A 153 2.95 -10.14 14.42
N ARG A 154 3.73 -9.88 13.36
CA ARG A 154 3.93 -10.85 12.27
C ARG A 154 4.59 -12.14 12.77
N ALA A 155 5.61 -12.04 13.64
CA ALA A 155 6.37 -13.18 14.14
C ALA A 155 5.57 -14.11 15.07
N ARG A 156 4.51 -13.61 15.74
CA ARG A 156 3.72 -14.41 16.69
C ARG A 156 2.76 -15.40 16.04
N LEU A 157 2.45 -15.22 14.75
CA LEU A 157 1.39 -15.93 14.01
C LEU A 157 -0.01 -15.79 14.67
N PRO A 158 -1.11 -16.02 13.92
CA PRO A 158 -2.44 -16.09 14.53
C PRO A 158 -2.60 -17.31 15.44
N GLU A 159 -3.44 -17.19 16.46
CA GLU A 159 -3.79 -18.32 17.32
C GLU A 159 -4.48 -19.43 16.50
N PHE A 160 -4.11 -20.68 16.79
CA PHE A 160 -4.60 -21.88 16.11
C PHE A 160 -5.52 -22.72 17.00
N ASN A 161 -6.30 -22.06 17.86
CA ASN A 161 -7.19 -22.65 18.87
C ASN A 161 -8.67 -22.32 18.58
N PHE A 162 -9.07 -22.39 17.31
CA PHE A 162 -10.47 -22.16 16.89
C PHE A 162 -11.14 -23.49 16.51
N PRO A 163 -12.48 -23.61 16.62
CA PRO A 163 -13.22 -24.81 16.16
C PRO A 163 -13.09 -25.12 14.67
N LEU A 164 -13.18 -26.39 14.26
CA LEU A 164 -13.27 -26.86 12.86
C LEU A 164 -14.59 -26.51 12.17
N SER A 165 -15.56 -25.96 12.90
CA SER A 165 -16.76 -25.37 12.31
C SER A 165 -16.47 -24.03 11.62
N TYR A 166 -15.36 -23.36 11.95
CA TYR A 166 -14.93 -22.12 11.30
C TYR A 166 -13.93 -22.40 10.18
N THR A 167 -14.18 -21.83 9.01
CA THR A 167 -13.32 -21.93 7.83
C THR A 167 -12.02 -21.12 7.92
N SER A 168 -11.89 -20.23 8.90
CA SER A 168 -10.68 -19.43 9.12
C SER A 168 -10.55 -18.94 10.56
N SER A 169 -9.32 -18.60 10.95
CA SER A 169 -9.04 -17.98 12.25
C SER A 169 -9.42 -16.50 12.28
N GLN A 170 -9.33 -15.89 13.47
CA GLN A 170 -9.29 -14.44 13.58
C GLN A 170 -8.14 -13.87 12.75
N THR A 171 -8.41 -12.76 12.08
CA THR A 171 -7.44 -12.06 11.25
C THR A 171 -6.69 -11.01 12.08
N ILE A 172 -5.36 -10.97 11.93
CA ILE A 172 -4.49 -10.02 12.63
C ILE A 172 -3.89 -9.04 11.61
N VAL A 173 -3.88 -7.74 11.93
CA VAL A 173 -3.19 -6.73 11.12
C VAL A 173 -1.72 -6.69 11.54
N VAL A 174 -0.82 -6.99 10.60
CA VAL A 174 0.63 -7.04 10.82
C VAL A 174 1.38 -5.97 10.04
N GLY A 175 0.69 -5.17 9.24
CA GLY A 175 1.30 -4.03 8.56
C GLY A 175 0.28 -3.02 8.07
N LYS A 176 0.68 -1.76 8.04
CA LYS A 176 -0.13 -0.66 7.52
C LYS A 176 0.73 0.38 6.82
N TRP A 177 0.33 0.72 5.60
CA TRP A 177 0.92 1.72 4.73
C TRP A 177 -0.16 2.54 4.02
N TYR A 178 0.27 3.60 3.36
CA TYR A 178 -0.53 4.29 2.35
C TYR A 178 0.12 4.18 0.98
N SER A 179 -0.69 4.28 -0.07
CA SER A 179 -0.23 4.40 -1.44
C SER A 179 -0.91 5.59 -2.11
N PRO A 180 -0.16 6.59 -2.60
CA PRO A 180 -0.70 7.66 -3.43
C PRO A 180 -1.46 7.17 -4.66
N PHE A 181 -2.50 7.91 -5.06
CA PHE A 181 -3.30 7.60 -6.26
C PHE A 181 -2.48 7.48 -7.55
N MET A 182 -1.29 8.09 -7.63
CA MET A 182 -0.44 7.98 -8.82
C MET A 182 0.05 6.54 -9.08
N PHE A 183 0.05 5.69 -8.06
CA PHE A 183 0.46 4.28 -8.17
C PHE A 183 -0.72 3.31 -8.34
N ILE A 184 -1.95 3.82 -8.34
CA ILE A 184 -3.18 2.99 -8.36
C ILE A 184 -4.14 3.53 -9.42
N ARG A 185 -4.78 2.65 -10.16
CA ARG A 185 -5.81 2.98 -11.16
C ARG A 185 -7.04 2.15 -10.89
N ASP A 186 -8.06 2.74 -10.27
CA ASP A 186 -9.33 2.08 -9.93
C ASP A 186 -10.55 2.82 -10.51
N GLY A 187 -10.32 3.76 -11.44
CA GLY A 187 -11.37 4.55 -12.07
C GLY A 187 -10.84 5.72 -12.89
N LYS A 188 -11.72 6.66 -13.24
CA LYS A 188 -11.34 7.90 -13.94
C LYS A 188 -10.49 8.79 -13.02
N LEU A 189 -9.33 9.25 -13.51
CA LEU A 189 -8.35 10.04 -12.77
C LEU A 189 -8.95 11.25 -12.03
N ASN A 190 -9.83 11.99 -12.71
CA ASN A 190 -10.48 13.18 -12.14
C ASN A 190 -11.33 12.86 -10.90
N ASN A 191 -12.03 11.73 -10.92
CA ASN A 191 -12.87 11.25 -9.82
C ASN A 191 -11.97 10.74 -8.70
N GLN A 192 -10.99 9.92 -9.05
CA GLN A 192 -10.03 9.31 -8.14
C GLN A 192 -9.34 10.36 -7.26
N MET A 193 -8.86 11.46 -7.84
CA MET A 193 -8.22 12.52 -7.08
C MET A 193 -9.14 13.28 -6.11
N SER A 194 -10.43 13.38 -6.43
CA SER A 194 -11.39 14.04 -5.55
C SER A 194 -11.78 13.16 -4.37
N THR A 195 -11.81 11.84 -4.54
CA THR A 195 -12.34 10.92 -3.52
C THR A 195 -11.23 10.17 -2.77
N SER A 196 -10.16 9.81 -3.46
CA SER A 196 -9.13 8.89 -2.98
C SER A 196 -7.73 9.35 -3.40
N MET A 197 -7.24 10.44 -2.79
CA MET A 197 -5.87 10.93 -3.03
C MET A 197 -4.81 9.92 -2.56
N TYR A 198 -5.13 9.16 -1.52
CA TYR A 198 -4.33 8.06 -1.00
C TYR A 198 -5.22 6.82 -0.90
N TYR A 199 -4.58 5.67 -0.76
CA TYR A 199 -5.21 4.39 -0.50
C TYR A 199 -4.58 3.79 0.73
N GLU A 200 -5.38 3.20 1.60
CA GLU A 200 -4.89 2.43 2.73
C GLU A 200 -4.50 1.04 2.24
N MET A 201 -3.26 0.63 2.54
CA MET A 201 -2.78 -0.73 2.33
C MET A 201 -2.51 -1.37 3.69
N LYS A 202 -3.14 -2.52 3.95
CA LYS A 202 -2.89 -3.33 5.15
C LYS A 202 -2.37 -4.70 4.77
N LEU A 203 -1.46 -5.23 5.56
CA LEU A 203 -1.08 -6.63 5.53
C LEU A 203 -1.78 -7.33 6.70
N LEU A 204 -2.55 -8.36 6.37
CA LEU A 204 -3.30 -9.18 7.30
C LEU A 204 -2.71 -10.58 7.31
N THR A 205 -2.77 -11.28 8.43
CA THR A 205 -2.42 -12.70 8.54
C THR A 205 -3.57 -13.47 9.19
N LYS A 206 -3.84 -14.69 8.71
CA LYS A 206 -4.87 -15.60 9.23
C LYS A 206 -4.55 -17.05 8.85
N TRP A 207 -5.13 -18.00 9.56
CA TRP A 207 -5.25 -19.39 9.12
C TRP A 207 -6.50 -19.56 8.28
N GLU A 208 -6.40 -20.23 7.13
CA GLU A 208 -7.51 -20.52 6.23
C GLU A 208 -7.59 -22.03 5.98
N GLN A 209 -8.79 -22.59 6.11
CA GLN A 209 -9.02 -24.02 5.91
C GLN A 209 -8.92 -24.36 4.42
N ILE A 210 -8.12 -25.37 4.12
CA ILE A 210 -7.84 -25.85 2.77
C ILE A 210 -8.36 -27.26 2.52
N PHE A 211 -8.62 -28.02 3.58
CA PHE A 211 -9.18 -29.36 3.49
C PHE A 211 -9.93 -29.71 4.78
N GLU A 212 -11.02 -30.44 4.66
CA GLU A 212 -11.74 -31.05 5.78
C GLU A 212 -12.16 -32.46 5.45
N TYR A 213 -12.30 -33.26 6.50
CA TYR A 213 -12.81 -34.61 6.42
C TYR A 213 -13.62 -34.95 7.67
N GLU A 214 -14.80 -35.52 7.48
CA GLU A 214 -15.67 -35.98 8.56
C GLU A 214 -15.66 -37.50 8.62
N ASN A 215 -15.49 -38.05 9.82
CA ASN A 215 -15.43 -39.49 10.04
C ASN A 215 -16.82 -40.03 10.37
N ASN A 216 -17.38 -40.83 9.46
CA ASN A 216 -18.67 -41.51 9.67
C ASN A 216 -18.47 -42.90 10.33
N GLU A 217 -17.80 -42.92 11.48
CA GLU A 217 -17.64 -44.04 12.45
C GLU A 217 -16.99 -45.36 11.97
N ASN A 218 -16.46 -45.47 10.75
CA ASN A 218 -15.85 -46.72 10.26
C ASN A 218 -14.62 -46.53 9.34
N GLN A 219 -14.03 -45.34 9.33
CA GLN A 219 -12.86 -45.06 8.52
C GLN A 219 -11.63 -45.04 9.44
N GLY A 220 -10.56 -45.72 8.99
CA GLY A 220 -9.34 -45.89 9.78
C GLY A 220 -8.72 -44.55 10.21
N ASN A 221 -7.68 -44.62 11.01
CA ASN A 221 -7.06 -43.44 11.63
C ASN A 221 -6.24 -42.57 10.66
N VAL A 222 -6.33 -42.80 9.35
CA VAL A 222 -5.47 -42.18 8.34
C VAL A 222 -6.30 -41.34 7.39
N VAL A 223 -5.94 -40.06 7.28
CA VAL A 223 -6.50 -39.11 6.31
C VAL A 223 -5.43 -38.77 5.28
N VAL A 224 -5.77 -38.95 4.00
CA VAL A 224 -4.91 -38.55 2.89
C VAL A 224 -5.40 -37.21 2.35
N VAL A 225 -4.55 -36.19 2.44
CA VAL A 225 -4.78 -34.85 1.87
C VAL A 225 -4.09 -34.81 0.51
N ASP A 226 -4.86 -34.70 -0.58
CA ASP A 226 -4.35 -34.49 -1.94
C ASP A 226 -5.13 -33.34 -2.60
N ILE A 227 -4.56 -32.14 -2.57
CA ILE A 227 -5.20 -30.92 -3.07
C ILE A 227 -4.24 -30.07 -3.91
N LEU A 228 -4.79 -29.27 -4.82
CA LEU A 228 -4.06 -28.27 -5.59
C LEU A 228 -4.33 -26.88 -5.02
N LEU A 229 -3.28 -26.20 -4.56
CA LEU A 229 -3.39 -24.87 -3.95
C LEU A 229 -2.76 -23.80 -4.84
N PRO A 230 -3.44 -22.67 -5.09
CA PRO A 230 -2.80 -21.52 -5.71
C PRO A 230 -1.78 -20.91 -4.74
N ARG A 231 -0.66 -20.39 -5.26
CA ARG A 231 0.30 -19.62 -4.44
C ARG A 231 -0.19 -18.21 -4.12
N GLU A 232 -0.91 -17.63 -5.08
CA GLU A 232 -1.37 -16.26 -5.05
C GLU A 232 -2.85 -16.24 -5.46
N VAL A 233 -3.70 -15.54 -4.70
CA VAL A 233 -5.12 -15.32 -5.04
C VAL A 233 -5.41 -13.83 -5.01
N ILE A 234 -5.83 -13.27 -6.15
CA ILE A 234 -6.16 -11.84 -6.26
C ILE A 234 -7.66 -11.67 -6.45
N SER A 235 -8.25 -10.72 -5.74
CA SER A 235 -9.66 -10.35 -5.91
C SER A 235 -9.88 -8.85 -5.99
N ILE A 236 -10.77 -8.40 -6.89
CA ILE A 236 -11.23 -7.02 -7.02
C ILE A 236 -12.60 -6.90 -6.37
N ALA A 237 -12.75 -6.02 -5.38
CA ALA A 237 -14.00 -5.85 -4.62
C ALA A 237 -14.64 -7.19 -4.17
N GLY A 238 -13.80 -8.15 -3.76
CA GLY A 238 -14.21 -9.48 -3.31
C GLY A 238 -14.54 -10.49 -4.42
N ARG A 239 -14.12 -10.24 -5.66
CA ARG A 239 -14.29 -11.15 -6.80
C ARG A 239 -12.94 -11.54 -7.37
N GLU A 240 -12.72 -12.83 -7.57
CA GLU A 240 -11.46 -13.31 -8.12
C GLU A 240 -11.15 -12.71 -9.49
N VAL A 241 -9.87 -12.45 -9.71
CA VAL A 241 -9.35 -11.92 -10.96
C VAL A 241 -9.32 -13.02 -12.02
N MET A 242 -9.83 -12.70 -13.21
CA MET A 242 -9.88 -13.62 -14.34
C MET A 242 -8.69 -13.45 -15.27
N ASP A 243 -8.17 -12.23 -15.39
CA ASP A 243 -7.06 -11.91 -16.29
C ASP A 243 -6.12 -10.87 -15.67
N VAL A 244 -4.82 -11.04 -15.95
CA VAL A 244 -3.73 -10.20 -15.45
C VAL A 244 -2.83 -9.84 -16.61
N ASN A 245 -2.60 -8.55 -16.83
CA ASN A 245 -1.69 -8.08 -17.86
C ASN A 245 -0.82 -6.90 -17.40
N VAL A 246 0.41 -6.82 -17.92
CA VAL A 246 1.34 -5.74 -17.60
C VAL A 246 1.43 -4.78 -18.78
N ALA A 247 1.17 -3.50 -18.53
CA ALA A 247 1.28 -2.44 -19.54
C ALA A 247 1.61 -1.09 -18.89
N ASN A 248 2.54 -0.34 -19.48
CA ASN A 248 2.92 1.01 -19.05
C ASN A 248 3.36 1.10 -17.57
N GLY A 249 4.08 0.09 -17.06
CA GLY A 249 4.52 0.05 -15.66
C GLY A 249 3.40 -0.22 -14.65
N LEU A 250 2.21 -0.62 -15.12
CA LEU A 250 1.08 -1.05 -14.30
C LEU A 250 0.82 -2.54 -14.54
N MET A 251 0.63 -3.29 -13.46
CA MET A 251 -0.02 -4.59 -13.48
C MET A 251 -1.53 -4.37 -13.35
N TRP A 252 -2.26 -4.76 -14.38
CA TRP A 252 -3.70 -4.63 -14.47
C TRP A 252 -4.36 -5.96 -14.13
N PHE A 253 -5.42 -5.87 -13.35
CA PHE A 253 -6.26 -6.97 -12.90
C PHE A 253 -7.67 -6.74 -13.45
N ASN A 254 -8.23 -7.76 -14.11
CA ASN A 254 -9.54 -7.70 -14.75
C ASN A 254 -10.48 -8.74 -14.14
N SER A 255 -11.72 -8.35 -13.87
CA SER A 255 -12.79 -9.24 -13.40
C SER A 255 -14.15 -8.69 -13.86
N PHE A 256 -15.26 -9.29 -13.41
CA PHE A 256 -16.61 -8.84 -13.72
C PHE A 256 -17.41 -8.58 -12.44
N ASN A 257 -18.18 -7.50 -12.40
CA ASN A 257 -19.09 -7.22 -11.28
C ASN A 257 -20.33 -8.14 -11.30
N ARG A 258 -21.26 -7.96 -10.36
CA ARG A 258 -22.52 -8.73 -10.30
C ARG A 258 -23.41 -8.57 -11.53
N GLU A 259 -23.27 -7.45 -12.23
CA GLU A 259 -24.05 -7.10 -13.42
C GLU A 259 -23.36 -7.57 -14.72
N GLY A 260 -22.25 -8.32 -14.62
CA GLY A 260 -21.47 -8.77 -15.77
C GLY A 260 -20.66 -7.66 -16.47
N ARG A 261 -20.51 -6.49 -15.84
CA ARG A 261 -19.67 -5.41 -16.36
C ARG A 261 -18.23 -5.63 -15.94
N GLU A 262 -17.31 -5.42 -16.89
CA GLU A 262 -15.88 -5.49 -16.64
C GLU A 262 -15.47 -4.47 -15.58
N ILE A 263 -14.72 -4.93 -14.59
CA ILE A 263 -14.07 -4.11 -13.58
C ILE A 263 -12.57 -4.33 -13.66
N ARG A 264 -11.82 -3.24 -13.56
CA ARG A 264 -10.38 -3.23 -13.77
C ARG A 264 -9.67 -2.37 -12.75
N VAL A 265 -8.61 -2.91 -12.18
CA VAL A 265 -7.72 -2.21 -11.24
C VAL A 265 -6.28 -2.34 -11.72
N GLY A 266 -5.54 -1.25 -11.75
CA GLY A 266 -4.11 -1.22 -12.06
C GLY A 266 -3.29 -0.85 -10.84
N LEU A 267 -2.26 -1.63 -10.53
CA LEU A 267 -1.25 -1.30 -9.52
C LEU A 267 0.09 -1.08 -10.20
N ASN A 268 0.80 -0.03 -9.82
CA ASN A 268 2.15 0.22 -10.33
C ASN A 268 3.07 -0.92 -9.91
N LEU A 269 3.97 -1.34 -10.80
CA LEU A 269 4.94 -2.39 -10.53
C LEU A 269 5.75 -2.12 -9.26
N GLU A 270 6.04 -0.87 -8.93
CA GLU A 270 6.72 -0.50 -7.70
C GLU A 270 5.95 -0.95 -6.43
N VAL A 271 4.62 -0.94 -6.47
CA VAL A 271 3.76 -1.44 -5.39
C VAL A 271 3.78 -2.96 -5.34
N ILE A 272 3.71 -3.63 -6.50
CA ILE A 272 3.74 -5.09 -6.62
C ILE A 272 5.09 -5.64 -6.14
N GLU A 273 6.19 -5.07 -6.60
CA GLU A 273 7.56 -5.42 -6.18
C GLU A 273 7.73 -5.29 -4.67
N ARG A 274 7.20 -4.21 -4.08
CA ARG A 274 7.21 -4.06 -2.62
C ARG A 274 6.40 -5.16 -1.93
N MET A 275 5.21 -5.50 -2.42
CA MET A 275 4.39 -6.58 -1.84
C MET A 275 5.13 -7.92 -1.87
N LYS A 276 5.70 -8.27 -3.03
CA LYS A 276 6.43 -9.54 -3.20
C LYS A 276 7.67 -9.59 -2.32
N TRP A 277 8.46 -8.51 -2.26
CA TRP A 277 9.64 -8.43 -1.41
C TRP A 277 9.32 -8.64 0.08
N GLU A 278 8.19 -8.10 0.56
CA GLU A 278 7.75 -8.30 1.96
C GLU A 278 7.42 -9.76 2.28
N GLN A 279 7.03 -10.56 1.28
CA GLN A 279 6.74 -11.99 1.42
C GLN A 279 8.01 -12.82 1.28
N GLU A 280 8.83 -12.54 0.26
CA GLU A 280 10.05 -13.29 -0.03
C GLU A 280 11.06 -13.24 1.11
N ARG A 281 11.16 -12.10 1.80
CA ARG A 281 12.10 -11.94 2.93
C ARG A 281 11.76 -12.79 4.15
N VAL A 282 10.55 -13.34 4.24
CA VAL A 282 10.13 -14.27 5.30
C VAL A 282 10.05 -15.72 4.80
N GLY A 283 10.64 -16.01 3.63
CA GLY A 283 10.73 -17.36 3.09
C GLY A 283 9.62 -17.74 2.11
N TRP A 284 8.69 -16.83 1.78
CA TRP A 284 7.69 -17.12 0.75
C TRP A 284 8.35 -17.23 -0.63
N VAL A 285 8.13 -18.35 -1.33
CA VAL A 285 8.77 -18.60 -2.63
C VAL A 285 7.79 -18.40 -3.79
N GLY A 286 8.01 -17.34 -4.56
CA GLY A 286 7.32 -17.10 -5.83
C GLY A 286 7.93 -17.92 -6.97
N ARG A 287 7.67 -19.24 -7.02
CA ARG A 287 8.03 -20.05 -8.19
C ARG A 287 7.10 -19.75 -9.37
N ASN A 288 7.56 -20.05 -10.60
CA ASN A 288 6.76 -19.88 -11.82
C ASN A 288 5.45 -20.70 -11.80
N ASP A 289 5.40 -21.76 -10.99
CA ASP A 289 4.22 -22.61 -10.83
C ASP A 289 3.15 -21.88 -10.03
N ARG A 290 2.05 -21.51 -10.71
CA ARG A 290 0.91 -20.80 -10.11
C ARG A 290 0.17 -21.63 -9.07
N GLN A 291 0.26 -22.97 -9.17
CA GLN A 291 -0.37 -23.92 -8.27
C GLN A 291 0.65 -24.93 -7.77
N VAL A 292 0.41 -25.46 -6.56
CA VAL A 292 1.24 -26.48 -5.92
C VAL A 292 0.35 -27.64 -5.52
N SER A 293 0.76 -28.87 -5.85
CA SER A 293 0.13 -30.08 -5.32
C SER A 293 0.63 -30.31 -3.89
N LEU A 294 -0.31 -30.34 -2.95
CA LEU A 294 -0.07 -30.69 -1.56
C LEU A 294 -0.55 -32.13 -1.34
N LYS A 295 0.40 -33.01 -1.03
CA LYS A 295 0.14 -34.40 -0.66
C LYS A 295 0.64 -34.67 0.75
N ARG A 296 -0.26 -34.99 1.67
CA ARG A 296 0.07 -35.36 3.05
C ARG A 296 -0.73 -36.57 3.48
N VAL A 297 -0.15 -37.36 4.38
CA VAL A 297 -0.82 -38.45 5.07
C VAL A 297 -0.76 -38.10 6.54
N GLU A 298 -1.92 -37.98 7.17
CA GLU A 298 -2.08 -37.55 8.56
C GLU A 298 -2.73 -38.70 9.32
N GLU A 299 -2.09 -39.11 10.42
CA GLU A 299 -2.55 -40.21 11.25
C GLU A 299 -3.03 -39.68 12.61
N PHE A 300 -4.18 -40.15 13.05
CA PHE A 300 -4.74 -39.80 14.35
C PHE A 300 -4.07 -40.62 15.46
N GLU A 301 -3.28 -39.95 16.30
CA GLU A 301 -2.56 -40.56 17.43
C GLU A 301 -3.31 -40.43 18.78
N GLY A 302 -4.53 -39.90 18.78
CA GLY A 302 -5.30 -39.68 20.01
C GLY A 302 -5.93 -40.95 20.58
N THR A 303 -6.21 -40.93 21.89
CA THR A 303 -6.96 -41.99 22.57
C THR A 303 -8.47 -41.72 22.45
N GLY A 304 -9.13 -42.29 21.43
CA GLY A 304 -10.58 -42.15 21.25
C GLY A 304 -11.03 -42.25 19.80
N GLN A 305 -12.30 -41.95 19.54
CA GLN A 305 -12.81 -41.72 18.20
C GLN A 305 -12.68 -40.23 17.87
N TRP A 306 -12.26 -39.92 16.66
CA TRP A 306 -12.29 -38.57 16.10
C TRP A 306 -13.48 -38.43 15.16
N SER A 307 -14.05 -37.24 15.11
CA SER A 307 -15.23 -36.89 14.32
C SER A 307 -14.89 -36.04 13.11
N LYS A 308 -13.92 -35.13 13.24
CA LYS A 308 -13.55 -34.21 12.18
C LYS A 308 -12.04 -33.98 12.12
N PHE A 309 -11.52 -33.88 10.90
CA PHE A 309 -10.18 -33.46 10.59
C PHE A 309 -10.23 -32.18 9.76
N GLY A 310 -9.31 -31.26 10.01
CA GLY A 310 -9.10 -30.12 9.13
C GLY A 310 -7.63 -29.74 9.00
N CYS A 311 -7.32 -29.27 7.79
CA CYS A 311 -6.01 -28.79 7.41
C CYS A 311 -6.15 -27.31 7.03
N ASN A 312 -5.25 -26.49 7.58
CA ASN A 312 -5.27 -25.04 7.44
C ASN A 312 -3.90 -24.55 6.99
N ILE A 313 -3.90 -23.54 6.13
CA ILE A 313 -2.70 -22.85 5.65
C ILE A 313 -2.61 -21.44 6.24
N LEU A 314 -1.39 -20.96 6.46
CA LEU A 314 -1.15 -19.56 6.77
C LEU A 314 -1.30 -18.71 5.50
N VAL A 315 -2.19 -17.73 5.56
CA VAL A 315 -2.44 -16.78 4.46
C VAL A 315 -2.06 -15.38 4.92
N GLU A 316 -1.18 -14.73 4.16
CA GLU A 316 -0.92 -13.30 4.29
C GLU A 316 -1.62 -12.53 3.18
N ARG A 317 -2.56 -11.66 3.56
CA ARG A 317 -3.44 -10.93 2.65
C ARG A 317 -3.12 -9.44 2.68
N PHE A 318 -2.68 -8.89 1.55
CA PHE A 318 -2.70 -7.45 1.35
C PHE A 318 -4.12 -6.99 1.03
N VAL A 319 -4.57 -5.94 1.69
CA VAL A 319 -5.89 -5.32 1.49
C VAL A 319 -5.71 -3.86 1.15
N LEU A 320 -6.15 -3.51 -0.05
CA LEU A 320 -6.15 -2.15 -0.56
C LEU A 320 -7.56 -1.54 -0.46
N LYS A 321 -7.66 -0.41 0.23
CA LYS A 321 -8.91 0.33 0.41
C LYS A 321 -8.78 1.78 -0.03
N GLN A 322 -9.88 2.32 -0.53
CA GLN A 322 -10.06 3.77 -0.68
C GLN A 322 -10.16 4.43 0.70
N MET A 323 -10.07 5.77 0.75
CA MET A 323 -10.10 6.52 2.01
C MET A 323 -11.47 6.52 2.70
N ASP A 324 -12.54 6.21 1.97
CA ASP A 324 -13.89 6.00 2.51
C ASP A 324 -14.10 4.59 3.12
N GLY A 325 -13.09 3.72 3.03
CA GLY A 325 -13.12 2.35 3.51
C GLY A 325 -13.57 1.30 2.48
N SER A 326 -13.94 1.73 1.27
CA SER A 326 -14.34 0.85 0.17
C SER A 326 -13.19 -0.08 -0.24
N LEU A 327 -13.49 -1.38 -0.38
CA LEU A 327 -12.52 -2.39 -0.80
C LEU A 327 -12.22 -2.27 -2.30
N VAL A 328 -10.95 -2.13 -2.64
CA VAL A 328 -10.48 -2.08 -4.03
C VAL A 328 -9.98 -3.45 -4.46
N LEU A 329 -8.98 -3.97 -3.76
CA LEU A 329 -8.28 -5.20 -4.14
C LEU A 329 -7.78 -5.94 -2.90
N THR A 330 -7.83 -7.27 -2.94
CA THR A 330 -7.09 -8.15 -2.03
C THR A 330 -6.10 -8.99 -2.80
N TYR A 331 -4.94 -9.25 -2.19
CA TYR A 331 -3.88 -10.07 -2.76
C TYR A 331 -3.37 -11.01 -1.67
N ASP A 332 -3.66 -12.28 -1.84
CA ASP A 332 -3.37 -13.32 -0.86
C ASP A 332 -2.12 -14.07 -1.28
N PHE A 333 -1.23 -14.29 -0.31
CA PHE A 333 -0.04 -15.11 -0.43
C PHE A 333 -0.20 -16.32 0.48
N ASN A 334 -0.31 -17.49 -0.14
CA ASN A 334 -0.43 -18.76 0.55
C ASN A 334 0.96 -19.28 0.91
N HIS A 335 1.24 -19.45 2.20
CA HIS A 335 2.51 -19.95 2.70
C HIS A 335 2.44 -21.48 2.76
N ILE A 336 2.75 -22.13 1.63
CA ILE A 336 2.62 -23.59 1.45
C ILE A 336 3.48 -24.39 2.45
N ASP A 337 4.57 -23.78 2.95
CA ASP A 337 5.43 -24.40 3.96
C ASP A 337 4.90 -24.25 5.40
N GLU A 338 3.85 -23.44 5.59
CA GLU A 338 3.20 -23.15 6.88
C GLU A 338 1.77 -23.72 6.90
N ILE A 339 1.67 -25.02 7.15
CA ILE A 339 0.39 -25.76 7.19
C ILE A 339 0.25 -26.48 8.53
N ARG A 340 -0.92 -26.33 9.15
CA ARG A 340 -1.28 -26.97 10.41
C ARG A 340 -2.54 -27.80 10.26
N SER A 341 -2.56 -28.92 10.95
CA SER A 341 -3.67 -29.87 10.96
C SER A 341 -4.24 -29.96 12.38
N LYS A 342 -5.55 -30.20 12.51
CA LYS A 342 -6.21 -30.44 13.80
C LYS A 342 -7.31 -31.49 13.67
N TRP A 343 -7.55 -32.17 14.78
CA TRP A 343 -8.55 -33.22 14.93
C TRP A 343 -9.52 -32.81 16.04
N GLU A 344 -10.82 -33.11 15.85
CA GLU A 344 -11.89 -32.94 16.85
C GLU A 344 -12.61 -34.25 17.14
#